data_AF-A0A349SJI6-F1
#
_entry.id   AF-A0A349SJI6-F1
#
_cell.length_a   1.000
_cell.length_b   1.000
_cell.length_c   1.000
_cell.angle_alpha   90.00
_cell.angle_beta   90.00
_cell.angle_gamma   90.00
#
_symmetry.space_group_name_H-M   'P 1'
#
loop_
_entity.id
_entity.type
_entity.pdbx_description
1 polymer ?
#
loop_
_entity_poly.entity_id
_entity_poly.type
_entity_poly.pdbx_seq_one_letter_code
_entity_poly.pdbx_strand_id
1 'polypeptide(L)'
;MAVFPLYLVLAHDIDRPHNVFADQSSVLVRSVALNWYYTTMTDSRLRFLIVGAGRGGTSLLMGLLDAHSRLEVGLERHTVECLMGHGLGVPTADIRKDLAQVRSAQFRAACDNDAAQHPAVAWGNKITTEQIYGLEDQNFANPGQVDVLKILFEGYLSDVIVIFILRDGRTCVRSKLARTTQQLAHACARWRYSVQVMDYLERYHANTVTVRYEELVKNPQTVLRNLCDVLDVEFEPNMLAGVANEKLPDEYQSDRISKASLSFAGAP
;
A
#
# COMPACT_ATOMS: atom_id res chain seq x y z
N MET A 1 -22.49 -40.68 4.01
CA MET A 1 -22.75 -39.30 3.54
C MET A 1 -22.90 -38.43 4.77
N ALA A 2 -21.82 -37.75 5.18
CA ALA A 2 -21.79 -36.94 6.39
C ALA A 2 -21.45 -35.50 6.01
N VAL A 3 -22.37 -34.61 6.38
CA VAL A 3 -22.30 -33.16 6.25
C VAL A 3 -21.41 -32.63 7.38
N PHE A 4 -20.35 -31.89 7.06
CA PHE A 4 -19.53 -31.18 8.04
C PHE A 4 -20.08 -29.75 8.23
N PRO A 5 -20.36 -29.29 9.47
CA PRO A 5 -20.90 -27.97 9.71
C PRO A 5 -19.79 -26.90 9.76
N LEU A 6 -20.14 -25.74 9.22
CA LEU A 6 -19.46 -24.45 9.34
C LEU A 6 -19.20 -24.13 10.82
N TYR A 7 -17.94 -24.01 11.23
CA TYR A 7 -17.62 -23.44 12.54
C TYR A 7 -17.76 -21.93 12.50
N LEU A 8 -18.84 -21.49 13.14
CA LEU A 8 -19.10 -20.13 13.60
C LEU A 8 -18.01 -19.77 14.62
N VAL A 9 -17.07 -18.89 14.27
CA VAL A 9 -16.20 -18.26 15.28
C VAL A 9 -17.04 -17.17 15.94
N LEU A 10 -17.49 -17.48 17.15
CA LEU A 10 -18.22 -16.58 18.02
C LEU A 10 -17.40 -15.32 18.29
N ALA A 11 -17.99 -14.18 17.93
CA ALA A 11 -17.58 -12.87 18.39
C ALA A 11 -17.79 -12.79 19.90
N HIS A 12 -16.69 -12.73 20.67
CA HIS A 12 -16.71 -12.18 22.02
C HIS A 12 -15.45 -11.32 22.19
N ASP A 13 -15.66 -10.13 22.76
CA ASP A 13 -14.69 -9.08 23.11
C ASP A 13 -14.27 -8.06 22.05
N ILE A 14 -15.24 -7.46 21.33
CA ILE A 14 -15.04 -6.14 20.71
C ILE A 14 -16.19 -5.20 21.11
N ASP A 15 -16.31 -4.93 22.41
CA ASP A 15 -17.01 -3.76 22.91
C ASP A 15 -15.97 -2.76 23.43
N ARG A 16 -15.51 -1.88 22.54
CA ARG A 16 -15.07 -0.54 22.91
C ARG A 16 -15.64 0.44 21.90
N PRO A 17 -16.63 1.27 22.29
CA PRO A 17 -16.99 2.42 21.50
C PRO A 17 -15.89 3.49 21.65
N HIS A 18 -15.79 4.35 20.64
CA HIS A 18 -15.65 5.81 20.74
C HIS A 18 -14.75 6.39 19.65
N ASN A 19 -15.40 7.04 18.67
CA ASN A 19 -15.00 8.30 18.03
C ASN A 19 -13.52 8.48 17.64
N VAL A 20 -13.17 8.11 16.40
CA VAL A 20 -11.93 8.54 15.72
C VAL A 20 -12.14 9.83 14.91
N PHE A 21 -13.30 10.49 15.05
CA PHE A 21 -13.58 11.79 14.43
C PHE A 21 -13.94 12.82 15.50
N ALA A 22 -12.92 13.33 16.18
CA ALA A 22 -12.99 14.62 16.84
C ALA A 22 -11.81 15.45 16.36
N ASP A 23 -12.15 16.60 15.80
CA ASP A 23 -11.31 17.74 15.43
C ASP A 23 -9.98 17.85 16.19
N GLN A 24 -8.86 17.74 15.46
CA GLN A 24 -7.66 18.57 15.68
C GLN A 24 -7.03 18.91 14.34
N SER A 25 -7.29 20.15 13.91
CA SER A 25 -6.41 20.90 13.04
C SER A 25 -4.99 20.91 13.63
N SER A 26 -3.99 20.68 12.77
CA SER A 26 -2.55 20.48 13.06
C SER A 26 -2.14 19.07 13.54
N VAL A 27 -1.90 18.17 12.59
CA VAL A 27 -0.97 17.05 12.82
C VAL A 27 0.26 17.33 11.96
N LEU A 28 1.24 17.97 12.61
CA LEU A 28 2.59 18.06 12.10
C LEU A 28 3.12 16.62 11.97
N VAL A 29 3.63 16.34 10.78
CA VAL A 29 4.49 15.20 10.43
C VAL A 29 5.48 14.95 11.57
N ARG A 30 5.57 13.72 12.08
CA ARG A 30 6.65 13.33 12.99
C ARG A 30 7.97 13.63 12.27
N SER A 31 8.73 14.59 12.77
CA SER A 31 10.10 14.82 12.32
C SER A 31 10.91 13.56 12.67
N VAL A 32 11.16 12.72 11.68
CA VAL A 32 12.13 11.64 11.81
C VAL A 32 13.49 12.32 11.95
N ALA A 33 14.09 12.20 13.13
CA ALA A 33 15.42 12.73 13.40
C ALA A 33 16.41 12.06 12.44
N LEU A 34 16.99 12.88 11.55
CA LEU A 34 18.00 12.48 10.57
C LEU A 34 19.25 11.97 11.29
N ASN A 35 19.46 10.66 11.23
CA ASN A 35 20.80 10.07 11.25
C ASN A 35 20.90 9.14 10.05
N TRP A 36 20.79 9.74 8.86
CA TRP A 36 20.98 9.03 7.61
C TRP A 36 22.48 8.94 7.37
N TYR A 37 22.99 7.72 7.30
CA TYR A 37 24.11 7.49 6.41
C TYR A 37 23.62 7.94 5.03
N TYR A 38 24.31 8.92 4.44
CA TYR A 38 24.03 9.44 3.10
C TYR A 38 24.02 8.27 2.09
N THR A 39 22.86 7.68 1.84
CA THR A 39 22.68 6.79 0.69
C THR A 39 22.48 7.70 -0.50
N THR A 40 23.56 7.89 -1.26
CA THR A 40 23.51 8.57 -2.55
C THR A 40 22.42 7.96 -3.44
N MET A 41 21.86 8.77 -4.33
CA MET A 41 20.87 8.40 -5.38
C MET A 41 21.25 7.19 -6.29
N THR A 42 22.34 6.49 -6.00
CA THR A 42 22.92 5.39 -6.77
C THR A 42 22.61 4.00 -6.19
N ASP A 43 21.74 3.90 -5.18
CA ASP A 43 21.33 2.60 -4.62
C ASP A 43 20.35 1.90 -5.57
N SER A 44 20.84 0.89 -6.28
CA SER A 44 20.12 0.11 -7.31
C SER A 44 19.11 -0.88 -6.73
N ARG A 45 18.50 -0.53 -5.60
CA ARG A 45 17.55 -1.36 -4.82
C ARG A 45 16.22 -0.65 -4.70
N LEU A 46 15.18 -1.38 -4.30
CA LEU A 46 13.88 -0.81 -3.99
C LEU A 46 14.02 0.28 -2.90
N ARG A 47 13.74 1.53 -3.24
CA ARG A 47 13.88 2.68 -2.34
C ARG A 47 12.63 2.95 -1.53
N PHE A 48 11.46 2.85 -2.18
CA PHE A 48 10.19 3.13 -1.52
C PHE A 48 9.04 2.27 -2.04
N LEU A 49 8.04 2.06 -1.19
CA LEU A 49 6.85 1.28 -1.48
C LEU A 49 5.61 2.11 -1.16
N ILE A 50 4.75 2.32 -2.15
CA ILE A 50 3.44 2.93 -1.94
C ILE A 50 2.45 1.83 -1.58
N VAL A 51 1.82 1.95 -0.41
CA VAL A 51 0.86 0.95 0.12
C VAL A 51 -0.45 1.65 0.48
N GLY A 52 -1.57 0.94 0.34
CA GLY A 52 -2.86 1.43 0.82
C GLY A 52 -3.98 0.50 0.39
N ALA A 53 -5.20 0.77 0.85
CA ALA A 53 -6.37 0.02 0.41
C ALA A 53 -6.54 0.15 -1.11
N GLY A 54 -7.00 -0.91 -1.78
CA GLY A 54 -7.59 -0.76 -3.11
C GLY A 54 -8.68 0.31 -3.06
N ARG A 55 -8.67 1.20 -4.05
CA ARG A 55 -9.51 2.43 -4.12
C ARG A 55 -9.10 3.56 -3.14
N GLY A 56 -8.02 3.38 -2.38
CA GLY A 56 -7.48 4.36 -1.45
C GLY A 56 -6.73 5.54 -2.09
N GLY A 57 -6.51 5.51 -3.40
CA GLY A 57 -5.76 6.54 -4.13
C GLY A 57 -4.28 6.22 -4.34
N THR A 58 -3.86 4.97 -4.12
CA THR A 58 -2.49 4.49 -4.38
C THR A 58 -2.03 4.76 -5.82
N SER A 59 -2.90 4.55 -6.82
CA SER A 59 -2.55 4.83 -8.21
C SER A 59 -2.37 6.33 -8.49
N LEU A 60 -3.21 7.20 -7.89
CA LEU A 60 -3.02 8.66 -8.01
C LEU A 60 -1.66 9.06 -7.44
N LEU A 61 -1.35 8.63 -6.22
CA LEU A 61 -0.08 8.95 -5.57
C LEU A 61 1.12 8.44 -6.38
N MET A 62 1.02 7.21 -6.92
CA MET A 62 2.01 6.66 -7.83
C MET A 62 2.23 7.56 -9.04
N GLY A 63 1.17 7.94 -9.76
CA GLY A 63 1.29 8.79 -10.95
C GLY A 63 1.92 10.15 -10.65
N LEU A 64 1.59 10.76 -9.50
CA LEU A 64 2.18 12.03 -9.06
C LEU A 64 3.67 11.91 -8.76
N LEU A 65 4.11 10.82 -8.12
CA LEU A 65 5.51 10.59 -7.82
C LEU A 65 6.30 10.18 -9.09
N ASP A 66 5.74 9.32 -9.93
CA ASP A 66 6.37 8.82 -11.16
C ASP A 66 6.52 9.90 -12.24
N ALA A 67 5.80 11.02 -12.14
CA ALA A 67 5.99 12.19 -13.01
C ALA A 67 7.24 13.02 -12.66
N HIS A 68 7.95 12.69 -11.58
CA HIS A 68 9.20 13.33 -11.19
C HIS A 68 10.39 12.74 -11.96
N SER A 69 11.28 13.58 -12.51
CA SER A 69 12.38 13.13 -13.39
C SER A 69 13.38 12.15 -12.75
N ARG A 70 13.51 12.20 -11.42
CA ARG A 70 14.39 11.34 -10.61
C ARG A 70 13.70 10.17 -9.90
N LEU A 71 12.40 9.96 -10.11
CA LEU A 71 11.67 8.85 -9.50
C LEU A 71 11.09 7.96 -10.60
N GLU A 72 11.04 6.66 -10.31
CA GLU A 72 10.27 5.72 -11.12
C GLU A 72 9.47 4.83 -10.19
N VAL A 73 8.20 4.59 -10.54
CA VAL A 73 7.29 3.76 -9.75
C VAL A 73 6.70 2.65 -10.62
N GLY A 74 6.99 1.41 -10.23
CA GLY A 74 6.30 0.25 -10.76
C GLY A 74 4.83 0.23 -10.33
N LEU A 75 3.93 -0.12 -11.26
CA LEU A 75 2.53 -0.37 -10.95
C LEU A 75 2.33 -1.87 -10.64
N GLU A 76 2.22 -2.21 -9.36
CA GLU A 76 1.87 -3.55 -8.88
C GLU A 76 2.80 -4.66 -9.39
N ARG A 77 4.06 -4.30 -9.67
CA ARG A 77 5.09 -5.22 -10.18
C ARG A 77 5.34 -6.36 -9.20
N HIS A 78 5.45 -7.57 -9.72
CA HIS A 78 5.75 -8.81 -8.98
C HIS A 78 4.71 -9.23 -7.92
N THR A 79 3.55 -8.57 -7.88
CA THR A 79 2.56 -8.81 -6.83
C THR A 79 1.74 -10.08 -7.05
N VAL A 80 1.49 -10.46 -8.29
CA VAL A 80 0.59 -11.57 -8.64
C VAL A 80 1.26 -12.91 -8.31
N GLU A 81 2.51 -13.05 -8.72
CA GLU A 81 3.37 -14.22 -8.54
C GLU A 81 3.91 -14.34 -7.11
N CYS A 82 4.31 -13.24 -6.47
CA CYS A 82 4.91 -13.31 -5.14
C CYS A 82 3.85 -13.18 -4.04
N LEU A 83 2.98 -12.18 -4.09
CA LEU A 83 2.08 -11.87 -2.98
C LEU A 83 0.72 -12.57 -3.12
N MET A 84 0.11 -12.56 -4.30
CA MET A 84 -1.24 -13.13 -4.50
C MET A 84 -1.25 -14.62 -4.85
N GLY A 85 -0.12 -15.17 -5.31
CA GLY A 85 0.06 -16.61 -5.51
C GLY A 85 -0.51 -17.21 -6.77
N HIS A 86 -0.77 -16.38 -7.79
CA HIS A 86 -0.95 -16.87 -9.14
C HIS A 86 0.41 -16.92 -9.85
N GLY A 87 0.88 -18.11 -10.25
CA GLY A 87 2.05 -18.26 -11.14
C GLY A 87 3.26 -18.97 -10.57
N LEU A 88 3.29 -19.29 -9.27
CA LEU A 88 4.26 -20.25 -8.76
C LEU A 88 3.69 -21.65 -8.98
N GLY A 89 4.30 -22.41 -9.92
CA GLY A 89 4.10 -23.85 -10.08
C GLY A 89 4.62 -24.66 -8.89
N VAL A 90 4.51 -24.12 -7.68
CA VAL A 90 4.79 -24.83 -6.43
C VAL A 90 3.69 -25.88 -6.29
N PRO A 91 4.04 -27.17 -6.38
CA PRO A 91 3.05 -28.23 -6.27
C PRO A 91 2.30 -28.08 -4.95
N THR A 92 0.97 -28.18 -5.00
CA THR A 92 0.04 -28.16 -3.86
C THR A 92 0.38 -29.17 -2.75
N ALA A 93 1.34 -30.07 -2.97
CA ALA A 93 1.82 -31.08 -2.03
C ALA A 93 2.97 -30.61 -1.13
N ASP A 94 3.73 -29.56 -1.49
CA ASP A 94 4.78 -29.02 -0.63
C ASP A 94 4.19 -27.94 0.28
N ILE A 95 3.66 -28.37 1.42
CA ILE A 95 3.40 -27.52 2.58
C ILE A 95 4.73 -26.90 3.01
N ARG A 96 5.05 -25.74 2.43
CA ARG A 96 6.24 -24.95 2.76
C ARG A 96 5.93 -24.11 3.98
N LYS A 97 6.39 -24.56 5.16
CA LYS A 97 6.31 -23.79 6.42
C LYS A 97 6.92 -22.39 6.30
N ASP A 98 7.75 -22.15 5.29
CA ASP A 98 8.44 -20.91 4.98
C ASP A 98 7.86 -20.15 3.78
N LEU A 99 6.63 -20.47 3.34
CA LEU A 99 6.05 -19.90 2.11
C LEU A 99 6.02 -18.36 2.13
N ALA A 100 5.62 -17.76 3.25
CA ALA A 100 5.57 -16.30 3.39
C ALA A 100 6.98 -15.67 3.28
N GLN A 101 7.99 -16.33 3.85
CA GLN A 101 9.38 -15.91 3.80
C GLN A 101 9.90 -15.99 2.36
N VAL A 102 9.72 -17.14 1.69
CA VAL A 102 10.18 -17.34 0.31
C VAL A 102 9.56 -16.31 -0.63
N ARG A 103 8.26 -16.05 -0.50
CA ARG A 103 7.55 -15.10 -1.35
C ARG A 103 7.92 -13.65 -1.08
N SER A 104 8.12 -13.29 0.19
CA SER A 104 8.59 -11.96 0.55
C SER A 104 10.01 -11.72 0.04
N ALA A 105 10.89 -12.73 0.13
CA ALA A 105 12.23 -12.69 -0.44
C ALA A 105 12.20 -12.53 -1.96
N GLN A 106 11.35 -13.31 -2.65
CA GLN A 106 11.19 -13.23 -4.11
C GLN A 106 10.65 -11.86 -4.54
N PHE A 107 9.65 -11.33 -3.83
CA PHE A 107 9.12 -10.00 -4.09
C PHE A 107 10.20 -8.93 -3.97
N ARG A 108 10.98 -8.95 -2.88
CA ARG A 108 12.10 -8.02 -2.67
C ARG A 108 13.13 -8.15 -3.78
N ALA A 109 13.61 -9.35 -4.07
CA ALA A 109 14.63 -9.57 -5.08
C ALA A 109 14.18 -9.13 -6.48
N ALA A 110 12.92 -9.37 -6.84
CA ALA A 110 12.37 -8.96 -8.13
C ALA A 110 12.24 -7.42 -8.22
N CYS A 111 11.84 -6.76 -7.14
CA CYS A 111 11.83 -5.30 -7.05
C CYS A 111 13.25 -4.70 -7.14
N ASP A 112 14.24 -5.29 -6.46
CA ASP A 112 15.63 -4.85 -6.57
C ASP A 112 16.18 -5.05 -7.99
N ASN A 113 15.78 -6.12 -8.69
CA ASN A 113 16.15 -6.33 -10.09
C ASN A 113 15.53 -5.26 -11.02
N ASP A 114 14.26 -4.89 -10.81
CA ASP A 114 13.63 -3.79 -11.57
C ASP A 114 14.36 -2.46 -11.27
N ALA A 115 14.73 -2.19 -10.01
CA ALA A 115 15.51 -1.02 -9.63
C ALA A 115 16.89 -0.98 -10.29
N ALA A 116 17.56 -2.12 -10.41
CA ALA A 116 18.86 -2.23 -11.06
C ALA A 116 18.83 -1.93 -12.56
N GLN A 117 17.68 -2.05 -13.23
CA GLN A 117 17.51 -1.63 -14.62
C GLN A 117 17.36 -0.11 -14.78
N HIS A 118 17.11 0.62 -13.68
CA HIS A 118 16.86 2.06 -13.67
C HIS A 118 17.84 2.80 -12.72
N PRO A 119 19.17 2.66 -12.89
CA PRO A 119 20.16 3.15 -11.94
C PRO A 119 20.26 4.68 -11.82
N ALA A 120 19.60 5.43 -12.71
CA ALA A 120 19.62 6.89 -12.73
C ALA A 120 18.53 7.53 -11.86
N VAL A 121 17.59 6.74 -11.35
CA VAL A 121 16.41 7.22 -10.61
C VAL A 121 16.22 6.41 -9.33
N ALA A 122 15.55 7.00 -8.33
CA ALA A 122 15.10 6.25 -7.18
C ALA A 122 13.88 5.42 -7.57
N TRP A 123 14.04 4.10 -7.55
CA TRP A 123 12.98 3.18 -7.95
C TRP A 123 12.08 2.80 -6.77
N GLY A 124 10.77 2.87 -6.99
CA GLY A 124 9.75 2.43 -6.07
C GLY A 124 8.72 1.51 -6.73
N ASN A 125 7.84 0.93 -5.92
CA ASN A 125 6.74 0.11 -6.40
C ASN A 125 5.45 0.52 -5.69
N LYS A 126 4.31 0.37 -6.35
CA LYS A 126 2.99 0.59 -5.77
C LYS A 126 2.29 -0.74 -5.60
N ILE A 127 1.83 -1.03 -4.39
CA ILE A 127 1.00 -2.20 -4.10
C ILE A 127 -0.25 -1.79 -3.30
N THR A 128 -1.15 -2.74 -3.10
CA THR A 128 -2.35 -2.62 -2.30
C THR A 128 -2.33 -3.61 -1.14
N THR A 129 -3.03 -3.28 -0.07
CA THR A 129 -3.17 -4.18 1.08
C THR A 129 -3.89 -5.49 0.72
N GLU A 130 -4.67 -5.51 -0.35
CA GLU A 130 -5.28 -6.74 -0.89
C GLU A 130 -4.26 -7.72 -1.44
N GLN A 131 -3.16 -7.24 -2.04
CA GLN A 131 -2.05 -8.09 -2.47
C GLN A 131 -1.33 -8.71 -1.28
N ILE A 132 -1.08 -7.94 -0.23
CA ILE A 132 -0.51 -8.45 1.04
C ILE A 132 -1.48 -9.47 1.67
N TYR A 133 -2.78 -9.20 1.66
CA TYR A 133 -3.77 -10.15 2.16
C TYR A 133 -3.77 -11.45 1.34
N GLY A 134 -3.42 -11.43 0.05
CA GLY A 134 -3.21 -12.65 -0.71
C GLY A 134 -2.16 -13.58 -0.10
N LEU A 135 -1.13 -13.01 0.53
CA LEU A 135 -0.10 -13.75 1.26
C LEU A 135 -0.65 -14.29 2.60
N GLU A 136 -1.51 -13.52 3.27
CA GLU A 136 -2.24 -13.98 4.46
C GLU A 136 -3.19 -15.14 4.15
N ASP A 137 -3.96 -15.06 3.05
CA ASP A 137 -4.87 -16.13 2.62
C ASP A 137 -4.11 -17.45 2.44
N GLN A 138 -2.88 -17.39 1.89
CA GLN A 138 -2.01 -18.56 1.77
C GLN A 138 -1.41 -18.99 3.11
N ASN A 139 -1.03 -18.04 3.98
CA ASN A 139 -0.55 -18.33 5.32
C ASN A 139 -1.62 -19.10 6.14
N PHE A 140 -2.87 -18.66 6.09
CA PHE A 140 -4.00 -19.33 6.74
C PHE A 140 -4.29 -20.73 6.16
N ALA A 141 -4.03 -20.93 4.87
CA ALA A 141 -4.20 -22.23 4.22
C ALA A 141 -3.09 -23.23 4.55
N ASN A 142 -1.99 -22.81 5.20
CA ASN A 142 -0.86 -23.67 5.56
C ASN A 142 -0.79 -23.94 7.08
N PRO A 143 -0.37 -25.13 7.52
CA PRO A 143 -0.07 -25.39 8.93
C PRO A 143 1.20 -24.64 9.37
N GLY A 144 1.16 -24.08 10.59
CA GLY A 144 2.26 -23.29 11.15
C GLY A 144 2.23 -21.83 10.68
N GLN A 145 1.08 -21.17 10.87
CA GLN A 145 0.87 -19.77 10.55
C GLN A 145 1.95 -18.88 11.16
N VAL A 146 2.41 -17.91 10.38
CA VAL A 146 3.44 -16.93 10.76
C VAL A 146 2.87 -15.52 10.73
N ASP A 147 3.61 -14.57 11.31
CA ASP A 147 3.31 -13.14 11.18
C ASP A 147 3.81 -12.64 9.83
N VAL A 148 2.90 -12.51 8.86
CA VAL A 148 3.21 -12.09 7.48
C VAL A 148 3.71 -10.65 7.44
N LEU A 149 3.14 -9.74 8.23
CA LEU A 149 3.56 -8.35 8.26
C LEU A 149 4.97 -8.21 8.82
N LYS A 150 5.30 -8.96 9.87
CA LYS A 150 6.67 -9.06 10.40
C LYS A 150 7.65 -9.57 9.37
N ILE A 151 7.33 -10.67 8.71
CA ILE A 151 8.21 -11.24 7.69
C ILE A 151 8.43 -10.23 6.57
N LEU A 152 7.35 -9.66 6.02
CA LEU A 152 7.43 -8.79 4.86
C LEU A 152 8.16 -7.47 5.20
N PHE A 153 7.70 -6.75 6.23
CA PHE A 153 8.18 -5.40 6.51
C PHE A 153 9.43 -5.36 7.38
N GLU A 154 9.48 -6.08 8.50
CA GLU A 154 10.69 -6.12 9.33
C GLU A 154 11.78 -7.04 8.72
N GLY A 155 11.39 -8.11 8.03
CA GLY A 155 12.33 -9.10 7.50
C GLY A 155 12.94 -8.73 6.15
N TYR A 156 12.13 -8.26 5.19
CA TYR A 156 12.58 -8.07 3.81
C TYR A 156 12.49 -6.64 3.29
N LEU A 157 11.78 -5.75 3.98
CA LEU A 157 11.59 -4.35 3.56
C LEU A 157 12.00 -3.34 4.63
N SER A 158 12.78 -3.74 5.64
CA SER A 158 13.12 -2.88 6.80
C SER A 158 13.82 -1.58 6.42
N ASP A 159 14.59 -1.61 5.33
CA ASP A 159 15.34 -0.49 4.75
C ASP A 159 14.55 0.34 3.72
N VAL A 160 13.31 -0.07 3.40
CA VAL A 160 12.46 0.56 2.38
C VAL A 160 11.57 1.61 3.03
N ILE A 161 11.46 2.79 2.40
CA ILE A 161 10.50 3.82 2.82
C ILE A 161 9.09 3.38 2.43
N VAL A 162 8.20 3.24 3.39
CA VAL A 162 6.80 2.85 3.12
C VAL A 162 5.90 4.08 3.16
N ILE A 163 5.38 4.49 2.01
CA ILE A 163 4.42 5.58 1.90
C ILE A 163 3.01 4.97 1.92
N PHE A 164 2.35 5.04 3.07
CA PHE A 164 1.00 4.51 3.23
C PHE A 164 -0.04 5.58 2.92
N ILE A 165 -0.95 5.35 1.97
CA ILE A 165 -2.08 6.25 1.70
C ILE A 165 -3.36 5.74 2.36
N LEU A 166 -3.85 6.54 3.31
CA LEU A 166 -5.12 6.33 3.99
C LEU A 166 -6.22 7.16 3.33
N ARG A 167 -7.39 6.56 3.15
CA ARG A 167 -8.60 7.23 2.67
C ARG A 167 -9.80 6.77 3.48
N ASP A 168 -10.82 7.61 3.57
CA ASP A 168 -12.10 7.25 4.19
C ASP A 168 -12.64 5.89 3.68
N GLY A 169 -12.89 4.97 4.61
CA GLY A 169 -13.33 3.62 4.33
C GLY A 169 -14.69 3.53 3.65
N ARG A 170 -15.61 4.44 3.97
CA ARG A 170 -16.93 4.50 3.33
C ARG A 170 -16.79 4.74 1.84
N THR A 171 -15.85 5.62 1.47
CA THR A 171 -15.55 5.94 0.07
C THR A 171 -14.84 4.79 -0.63
N CYS A 172 -13.87 4.14 0.02
CA CYS A 172 -13.18 2.98 -0.53
C CYS A 172 -14.14 1.81 -0.79
N VAL A 173 -14.95 1.46 0.22
CA VAL A 173 -15.94 0.39 0.16
C VAL A 173 -16.98 0.67 -0.93
N ARG A 174 -17.57 1.87 -0.94
CA ARG A 174 -18.53 2.27 -2.00
C ARG A 174 -17.90 2.18 -3.39
N SER A 175 -16.67 2.66 -3.56
CA SER A 175 -15.96 2.59 -4.85
C SER A 175 -15.70 1.15 -5.29
N LYS A 176 -15.40 0.26 -4.34
CA LYS A 176 -15.17 -1.18 -4.59
C LYS A 176 -16.46 -1.89 -5.00
N LEU A 177 -17.55 -1.66 -4.27
CA LEU A 177 -18.87 -2.25 -4.57
C LEU A 177 -19.42 -1.81 -5.93
N ALA A 178 -19.17 -0.57 -6.33
CA ALA A 178 -19.62 -0.05 -7.63
C ALA A 178 -18.87 -0.66 -8.84
N ARG A 179 -17.74 -1.35 -8.62
CA ARG A 179 -16.84 -1.85 -9.68
C ARG A 179 -16.59 -3.34 -9.64
N THR A 180 -17.05 -4.02 -8.60
CA THR A 180 -16.79 -5.44 -8.38
C THR A 180 -18.05 -6.11 -7.87
N THR A 181 -18.12 -7.43 -7.99
CA THR A 181 -19.21 -8.24 -7.42
C THR A 181 -18.98 -8.61 -5.95
N GLN A 182 -18.06 -7.93 -5.26
CA GLN A 182 -17.75 -8.21 -3.86
C GLN A 182 -18.93 -7.88 -2.94
N GLN A 183 -19.09 -8.68 -1.89
CA GLN A 183 -20.08 -8.41 -0.84
C GLN A 183 -19.61 -7.26 0.07
N LEU A 184 -20.56 -6.49 0.61
CA LEU A 184 -20.29 -5.38 1.53
C LEU A 184 -19.39 -5.81 2.71
N ALA A 185 -19.70 -6.95 3.34
CA ALA A 185 -18.92 -7.46 4.46
C ALA A 185 -17.46 -7.73 4.07
N HIS A 186 -17.20 -8.29 2.88
CA HIS A 186 -15.85 -8.52 2.39
C HIS A 186 -15.13 -7.20 2.07
N ALA A 187 -15.80 -6.24 1.43
CA ALA A 187 -15.22 -4.94 1.15
C ALA A 187 -14.84 -4.19 2.45
N CYS A 188 -15.71 -4.23 3.47
CA CYS A 188 -15.43 -3.69 4.80
C CYS A 188 -14.27 -4.41 5.49
N ALA A 189 -14.22 -5.74 5.43
CA ALA A 189 -13.14 -6.53 6.01
C ALA A 189 -11.78 -6.20 5.37
N ARG A 190 -11.72 -6.06 4.05
CA ARG A 190 -10.49 -5.69 3.32
C ARG A 190 -10.05 -4.26 3.65
N TRP A 191 -10.97 -3.30 3.77
CA TRP A 191 -10.61 -1.96 4.23
C TRP A 191 -10.13 -1.95 5.68
N ARG A 192 -10.80 -2.69 6.58
CA ARG A 192 -10.36 -2.82 7.98
C ARG A 192 -8.96 -3.43 8.07
N TYR A 193 -8.66 -4.45 7.27
CA TYR A 193 -7.31 -5.01 7.17
C TYR A 193 -6.30 -3.96 6.73
N SER A 194 -6.66 -3.09 5.78
CA SER A 194 -5.78 -1.98 5.37
C SER A 194 -5.39 -1.08 6.54
N VAL A 195 -6.34 -0.75 7.41
CA VAL A 195 -6.08 0.03 8.64
C VAL A 195 -5.20 -0.76 9.63
N GLN A 196 -5.35 -2.08 9.72
CA GLN A 196 -4.46 -2.93 10.53
C GLN A 196 -3.02 -2.92 10.02
N VAL A 197 -2.83 -2.97 8.69
CA VAL A 197 -1.50 -2.85 8.07
C VAL A 197 -0.88 -1.48 8.36
N MET A 198 -1.67 -0.40 8.25
CA MET A 198 -1.21 0.95 8.60
C MET A 198 -0.77 1.05 10.06
N ASP A 199 -1.59 0.57 11.00
CA ASP A 199 -1.29 0.58 12.43
C ASP A 199 -0.02 -0.23 12.76
N TYR A 200 0.16 -1.38 12.09
CA TYR A 200 1.37 -2.17 12.20
C TYR A 200 2.60 -1.38 11.71
N LEU A 201 2.52 -0.79 10.52
CA LEU A 201 3.62 -0.01 9.93
C LEU A 201 4.01 1.18 10.81
N GLU A 202 3.05 1.97 11.29
CA GLU A 202 3.32 3.13 12.15
C GLU A 202 3.96 2.77 13.49
N ARG A 203 3.74 1.54 13.99
CA ARG A 203 4.32 1.06 15.25
C ARG A 203 5.68 0.41 15.08
N TYR A 204 5.88 -0.36 14.02
CA TYR A 204 7.00 -1.29 13.91
C TYR A 204 7.93 -1.00 12.73
N HIS A 205 7.49 -0.22 11.73
CA HIS A 205 8.29 0.13 10.57
C HIS A 205 8.75 1.59 10.64
N ALA A 206 9.98 1.81 11.12
CA ALA A 206 10.51 3.16 11.37
C ALA A 206 10.49 4.08 10.14
N ASN A 207 10.55 3.50 8.93
CA ASN A 207 10.59 4.22 7.65
C ASN A 207 9.19 4.41 7.03
N THR A 208 8.13 4.54 7.84
CA THR A 208 6.76 4.76 7.35
C THR A 208 6.35 6.23 7.36
N VAL A 209 5.70 6.65 6.27
CA VAL A 209 5.03 7.96 6.16
C VAL A 209 3.58 7.73 5.73
N THR A 210 2.63 8.22 6.54
CA THR A 210 1.20 8.13 6.25
C THR A 210 0.70 9.40 5.58
N VAL A 211 0.07 9.26 4.42
CA VAL A 211 -0.56 10.32 3.63
C VAL A 211 -2.07 10.15 3.66
N ARG A 212 -2.80 11.21 3.94
CA ARG A 212 -4.27 11.22 3.78
C ARG A 212 -4.62 11.57 2.34
N TYR A 213 -5.41 10.73 1.70
CA TYR A 213 -5.92 10.97 0.34
C TYR A 213 -6.62 12.32 0.24
N GLU A 214 -7.44 12.67 1.24
CA GLU A 214 -8.21 13.92 1.22
C GLU A 214 -7.28 15.14 1.24
N GLU A 215 -6.16 15.08 1.96
CA GLU A 215 -5.14 16.13 1.96
C GLU A 215 -4.34 16.14 0.64
N LEU A 216 -4.00 14.97 0.09
CA LEU A 216 -3.32 14.88 -1.20
C LEU A 216 -4.14 15.56 -2.31
N VAL A 217 -5.45 15.35 -2.38
CA VAL A 217 -6.27 15.97 -3.44
C VAL A 217 -6.62 17.43 -3.15
N LYS A 218 -6.63 17.85 -1.88
CA LYS A 218 -6.91 19.23 -1.49
C LYS A 218 -5.69 20.12 -1.65
N ASN A 219 -4.52 19.65 -1.21
CA ASN A 219 -3.26 20.37 -1.09
C ASN A 219 -2.08 19.56 -1.68
N PRO A 220 -2.14 19.15 -2.97
CA PRO A 220 -1.18 18.19 -3.55
C PRO A 220 0.26 18.68 -3.48
N GLN A 221 0.52 19.96 -3.79
CA GLN A 221 1.87 20.51 -3.77
C GLN A 221 2.53 20.41 -2.38
N THR A 222 1.79 20.68 -1.30
CA THR A 222 2.32 20.57 0.07
C THR A 222 2.63 19.13 0.42
N VAL A 223 1.71 18.20 0.11
CA VAL A 223 1.92 16.77 0.37
C VAL A 223 3.10 16.24 -0.42
N LEU A 224 3.22 16.61 -1.71
CA LEU A 224 4.32 16.17 -2.56
C LEU A 224 5.67 16.73 -2.10
N ARG A 225 5.74 17.99 -1.67
CA ARG A 225 6.98 18.54 -1.09
C ARG A 225 7.47 17.73 0.12
N ASN A 226 6.56 17.41 1.04
CA ASN A 226 6.91 16.59 2.20
C ASN A 226 7.39 15.19 1.80
N LEU A 227 6.80 14.58 0.77
CA LEU A 227 7.24 13.28 0.26
C LEU A 227 8.59 13.38 -0.47
N CYS A 228 8.83 14.44 -1.22
CA CYS A 228 10.11 14.72 -1.85
C CYS A 228 11.22 14.86 -0.80
N ASP A 229 10.97 15.56 0.31
CA ASP A 229 11.92 15.69 1.42
C ASP A 229 12.27 14.31 2.03
N VAL A 230 11.27 13.43 2.19
CA VAL A 230 11.47 12.06 2.69
C VAL A 230 12.26 11.20 1.69
N LEU A 231 12.00 11.38 0.39
CA LEU A 231 12.64 10.63 -0.69
C LEU A 231 14.00 11.22 -1.12
N ASP A 232 14.44 12.32 -0.49
CA ASP A 232 15.66 13.05 -0.81
C ASP A 232 15.72 13.53 -2.28
N VAL A 233 14.59 14.07 -2.75
CA VAL A 233 14.49 14.74 -4.05
C VAL A 233 13.88 16.13 -3.89
N GLU A 234 14.11 17.01 -4.87
CA GLU A 234 13.50 18.34 -4.89
C GLU A 234 12.11 18.26 -5.52
N PHE A 235 11.17 19.07 -5.07
CA PHE A 235 9.85 19.10 -5.70
C PHE A 235 9.91 19.62 -7.15
N GLU A 236 9.32 18.87 -8.08
CA GLU A 236 9.13 19.28 -9.47
C GLU A 236 7.67 19.64 -9.75
N PRO A 237 7.36 20.82 -10.33
CA PRO A 237 5.99 21.19 -10.68
C PRO A 237 5.28 20.17 -11.61
N ASN A 238 6.03 19.46 -12.45
CA ASN A 238 5.50 18.45 -13.36
C ASN A 238 4.81 17.27 -12.63
N MET A 239 5.16 17.02 -11.37
CA MET A 239 4.51 15.99 -10.56
C MET A 239 2.99 16.17 -10.49
N LEU A 240 2.49 17.41 -10.53
CA LEU A 240 1.05 17.72 -10.50
C LEU A 240 0.30 17.27 -11.77
N ALA A 241 1.03 17.01 -12.86
CA ALA A 241 0.49 16.46 -14.11
C ALA A 241 0.44 14.92 -14.10
N GLY A 242 0.85 14.26 -13.00
CA GLY A 242 0.91 12.80 -12.90
C GLY A 242 -0.43 12.05 -13.06
N VAL A 243 -1.55 12.78 -13.10
CA VAL A 243 -2.86 12.23 -13.50
C VAL A 243 -2.95 11.86 -14.99
N ALA A 244 -2.04 12.37 -15.83
CA ALA A 244 -1.91 12.03 -17.24
C ALA A 244 -0.83 10.94 -17.48
N ASN A 245 -0.34 10.29 -16.41
CA ASN A 245 0.71 9.30 -16.51
C ASN A 245 0.23 8.05 -17.27
N GLU A 246 0.94 7.66 -18.33
CA GLU A 246 0.60 6.54 -19.22
C GLU A 246 0.62 5.17 -18.53
N LYS A 247 1.34 5.03 -17.41
CA LYS A 247 1.32 3.81 -16.59
C LYS A 247 0.01 3.64 -15.82
N LEU A 248 -0.80 4.69 -15.69
CA LEU A 248 -2.13 4.59 -15.07
C LEU A 248 -3.09 3.90 -16.03
N PRO A 249 -3.95 2.98 -15.56
CA PRO A 249 -5.05 2.47 -16.37
C PRO A 249 -5.95 3.62 -16.86
N ASP A 250 -6.46 3.54 -18.08
CA ASP A 250 -7.23 4.59 -18.76
C ASP A 250 -8.34 5.20 -17.88
N GLU A 251 -9.01 4.37 -17.08
CA GLU A 251 -10.08 4.82 -16.17
C GLU A 251 -9.62 5.73 -15.01
N TYR A 252 -8.31 5.86 -14.79
CA TYR A 252 -7.71 6.77 -13.81
C TYR A 252 -7.00 7.97 -14.44
N GLN A 253 -6.78 7.97 -15.76
CA GLN A 253 -6.14 9.07 -16.44
C GLN A 253 -7.09 10.28 -16.54
N SER A 254 -6.57 11.48 -16.30
CA SER A 254 -7.34 12.73 -16.43
C SER A 254 -6.44 13.96 -16.56
N ASP A 255 -6.99 15.06 -17.07
CA ASP A 255 -6.24 16.32 -17.22
C ASP A 255 -5.97 17.05 -15.89
N ARG A 256 -6.68 16.69 -14.81
CA ARG A 256 -6.59 17.37 -13.51
C ARG A 256 -6.89 16.45 -12.35
N ILE A 257 -6.24 16.70 -11.21
CA ILE A 257 -6.56 16.05 -9.95
C ILE A 257 -8.02 16.35 -9.57
N SER A 258 -8.87 15.34 -9.64
CA SER A 258 -10.29 15.48 -9.37
C SER A 258 -10.56 15.63 -7.86
N LYS A 259 -11.19 16.74 -7.49
CA LYS A 259 -11.75 16.97 -6.15
C LYS A 259 -13.17 16.39 -5.98
N ALA A 260 -13.79 15.89 -7.06
CA ALA A 260 -15.15 15.35 -7.01
C ALA A 260 -15.28 14.12 -6.09
N SER A 261 -14.15 13.50 -5.76
CA SER A 261 -14.03 12.37 -4.85
C SER A 261 -14.04 12.75 -3.35
N LEU A 262 -14.01 14.06 -3.04
CA LEU A 262 -14.13 14.64 -1.69
C LEU A 262 -15.59 14.86 -1.27
N SER A 263 -16.54 14.92 -2.20
CA SER A 263 -17.94 15.20 -1.87
C SER A 263 -18.65 13.92 -1.41
N PHE A 264 -19.02 13.90 -0.13
CA PHE A 264 -20.13 13.10 0.35
C PHE A 264 -21.43 13.83 -0.04
N ALA A 265 -21.84 13.73 -1.30
CA ALA A 265 -23.25 13.93 -1.60
C ALA A 265 -24.01 12.75 -0.96
N GLY A 266 -24.93 13.10 -0.05
CA GLY A 266 -25.61 12.26 0.95
C GLY A 266 -25.85 10.80 0.59
N ALA A 267 -25.56 9.92 1.54
CA ALA A 267 -26.40 8.74 1.72
C ALA A 267 -27.65 9.20 2.51
N PRO A 268 -28.84 8.63 2.23
CA PRO A 268 -30.08 8.96 2.96
C PRO A 268 -29.96 8.71 4.46
#